data_AF-A0A2W0BPY7-F1
#
_entry.id   AF-A0A2W0BPY7-F1
#
_cell.length_a   1.000
_cell.length_b   1.000
_cell.length_c   1.000
_cell.angle_alpha   90.00
_cell.angle_beta   90.00
_cell.angle_gamma   90.00
#
_symmetry.space_group_name_H-M   'P 1'
#
loop_
_entity.id
_entity.type
_entity.pdbx_description
1 polymer ?
#
loop_
_entity_poly.entity_id
_entity_poly.type
_entity_poly.pdbx_seq_one_letter_code
_entity_poly.pdbx_strand_id
1 'polypeptide(L)'
;MIRIYLRFLGALFLSVSAAFVTSAQAAESCSTASDMDASARAGIESAVQQLFNAAAAGNAGAMQQNSIAAIANNFQGIANVVQANKDKIAGGHASIRNEWVLDAPGTQAYERAEFYCGTFNSLQRSSFVIPGLPPGKYSVAIQDVTGSKQPFTITYILQQEGSQWKLAGYYAKARQVGPHDGLWYWVQARDYKKQGSQHVSFFYYLTASDLLAPVNFMSTPQLEKLYEEQQASIPKDIPQNPQQPVPLTLNGQTYNIVQAFVVPDEKQGLNLVYKYSLPDISDQVKTFQQNMAFIKALAQQYPEYKQAFTSIVARAVAPNGQDFGTQLPVNEIK
;
A
#
# COMPACT_ATOMS: atom_id res chain seq x y z
N MET A 1 -63.84 11.21 68.38
CA MET A 1 -63.70 12.66 68.63
C MET A 1 -63.03 13.30 67.42
N ILE A 2 -63.70 14.28 66.79
CA ILE A 2 -63.15 15.51 66.16
C ILE A 2 -62.11 15.27 65.02
N ARG A 3 -62.43 15.33 63.72
CA ARG A 3 -62.81 16.46 62.84
C ARG A 3 -61.73 17.58 62.70
N ILE A 4 -61.32 17.82 61.45
CA ILE A 4 -60.93 19.10 60.77
C ILE A 4 -59.44 19.30 60.35
N TYR A 5 -59.30 19.78 59.09
CA TYR A 5 -58.19 20.41 58.33
C TYR A 5 -57.25 19.45 57.58
N LEU A 6 -57.33 19.22 56.26
CA LEU A 6 -57.51 20.10 55.07
C LEU A 6 -56.45 21.22 54.94
N ARG A 7 -55.69 21.12 53.84
CA ARG A 7 -54.74 22.08 53.23
C ARG A 7 -53.27 21.88 53.62
N PHE A 8 -52.50 21.25 52.74
CA PHE A 8 -51.58 21.97 51.85
C PHE A 8 -51.15 21.04 50.71
N LEU A 9 -51.79 21.25 49.54
CA LEU A 9 -51.23 20.95 48.24
C LEU A 9 -49.89 21.69 48.11
N GLY A 10 -48.87 21.02 47.59
CA GLY A 10 -47.71 21.70 47.00
C GLY A 10 -46.37 21.17 47.50
N ALA A 11 -45.91 20.06 46.91
CA ALA A 11 -44.50 19.78 46.60
C ALA A 11 -44.37 18.34 46.09
N LEU A 12 -44.94 18.06 44.91
CA LEU A 12 -44.61 16.86 44.15
C LEU A 12 -44.21 17.28 42.73
N PHE A 13 -43.16 18.09 42.64
CA PHE A 13 -42.52 18.44 41.40
C PHE A 13 -41.01 18.55 41.65
N LEU A 14 -40.24 18.00 40.71
CA LEU A 14 -38.77 17.93 40.65
C LEU A 14 -38.10 16.94 41.60
N SER A 15 -37.74 15.76 41.05
CA SER A 15 -36.32 15.46 40.78
C SER A 15 -36.15 13.97 40.42
N VAL A 16 -36.54 13.59 39.20
CA VAL A 16 -35.95 12.43 38.52
C VAL A 16 -35.30 12.97 37.26
N SER A 17 -34.21 13.72 37.45
CA SER A 17 -33.27 13.99 36.36
C SER A 17 -32.56 12.68 36.09
N ALA A 18 -33.05 11.96 35.07
CA ALA A 18 -32.35 10.84 34.48
C ALA A 18 -30.95 11.30 34.07
N ALA A 19 -29.95 10.89 34.85
CA ALA A 19 -28.55 10.98 34.44
C ALA A 19 -28.33 9.93 33.34
N PHE A 20 -28.81 10.22 32.13
CA PHE A 20 -28.23 9.67 30.92
C PHE A 20 -26.84 10.31 30.78
N VAL A 21 -25.87 9.80 31.55
CA VAL A 21 -24.46 9.94 31.20
C VAL A 21 -24.27 9.04 30.00
N THR A 22 -24.57 9.57 28.81
CA THR A 22 -24.04 9.02 27.58
C THR A 22 -22.52 9.09 27.74
N SER A 23 -21.88 7.95 27.99
CA SER A 23 -20.45 7.83 27.80
C SER A 23 -20.20 8.26 26.36
N ALA A 24 -19.69 9.49 26.19
CA ALA A 24 -19.10 9.89 24.93
C ALA A 24 -17.94 8.91 24.73
N GLN A 25 -18.19 7.86 23.94
CA GLN A 25 -17.13 7.03 23.44
C GLN A 25 -16.23 8.00 22.68
N ALA A 26 -15.01 8.20 23.19
CA ALA A 26 -14.04 9.02 22.50
C ALA A 26 -13.92 8.42 21.08
N ALA A 27 -14.20 9.24 20.07
CA ALA A 27 -14.10 8.82 18.68
C ALA A 27 -12.63 8.83 18.26
N GLU A 28 -12.28 8.02 17.25
CA GLU A 28 -10.98 8.14 16.61
C GLU A 28 -10.74 9.58 16.16
N SER A 29 -9.55 10.10 16.42
CA SER A 29 -9.19 11.45 16.00
C SER A 29 -7.91 11.45 15.18
N CYS A 30 -7.80 12.42 14.27
CA CYS A 30 -6.60 12.60 13.47
C CYS A 30 -6.19 14.07 13.41
N SER A 31 -4.89 14.30 13.59
CA SER A 31 -4.25 15.60 13.46
C SER A 31 -3.20 15.58 12.37
N THR A 32 -3.17 16.63 11.54
CA THR A 32 -2.07 16.86 10.60
C THR A 32 -0.93 17.61 11.29
N ALA A 33 0.23 17.70 10.65
CA ALA A 33 1.41 18.41 11.17
C ALA A 33 1.13 19.83 11.71
N SER A 34 0.18 20.56 11.10
CA SER A 34 -0.19 21.92 11.53
C SER A 34 -1.02 21.96 12.80
N ASP A 35 -1.68 20.84 13.15
CA ASP A 35 -2.60 20.74 14.27
C ASP A 35 -1.95 20.03 15.48
N MET A 36 -0.70 19.56 15.33
CA MET A 36 0.04 18.88 16.38
C MET A 36 0.66 19.85 17.38
N ASP A 37 0.74 19.42 18.64
CA ASP A 37 1.61 20.03 19.63
C ASP A 37 3.09 19.93 19.19
N ALA A 38 3.86 20.99 19.48
CA ALA A 38 5.25 21.10 19.06
C ALA A 38 6.17 20.03 19.69
N SER A 39 5.89 19.62 20.94
CA SER A 39 6.67 18.56 21.60
C SER A 39 6.37 17.20 21.00
N ALA A 40 5.11 16.91 20.68
CA ALA A 40 4.72 15.67 20.02
C ALA A 40 5.39 15.55 18.65
N ARG A 41 5.33 16.64 17.86
CA ARG A 41 5.98 16.73 16.56
C ARG A 41 7.48 16.53 16.64
N ALA A 42 8.18 17.26 17.50
CA ALA A 42 9.62 17.11 17.68
C ALA A 42 10.02 15.68 18.10
N GLY A 43 9.20 15.03 18.93
CA GLY A 43 9.39 13.63 19.32
C GLY A 43 9.27 12.65 18.14
N ILE A 44 8.28 12.85 17.25
CA ILE A 44 8.10 12.07 16.03
C ILE A 44 9.29 12.28 15.08
N GLU A 45 9.62 13.53 14.78
CA GLU A 45 10.72 13.88 13.88
C GLU A 45 12.06 13.27 14.34
N SER A 46 12.34 13.34 15.65
CA SER A 46 13.53 12.74 16.27
C SER A 46 13.55 11.21 16.12
N ALA A 47 12.44 10.54 16.45
CA ALA A 47 12.33 9.08 16.34
C ALA A 47 12.51 8.63 14.88
N VAL A 48 11.85 9.29 13.94
CA VAL A 48 11.96 9.02 12.50
C VAL A 48 13.41 9.19 12.03
N GLN A 49 14.09 10.28 12.41
CA GLN A 49 15.48 10.52 12.03
C GLN A 49 16.42 9.43 12.58
N GLN A 50 16.23 9.02 13.84
CA GLN A 50 17.00 7.93 14.45
C GLN A 50 16.79 6.61 13.70
N LEU A 51 15.54 6.29 13.36
CA LEU A 51 15.17 5.08 12.62
C LEU A 51 15.70 5.10 11.18
N PHE A 52 15.69 6.26 10.51
CA PHE A 52 16.32 6.42 9.19
C PHE A 52 17.82 6.14 9.25
N ASN A 53 18.54 6.75 10.21
CA ASN A 53 19.98 6.52 10.38
C ASN A 53 20.30 5.04 10.61
N ALA A 54 19.51 4.36 11.44
CA ALA A 54 19.64 2.92 11.66
C ALA A 54 19.36 2.10 10.39
N ALA A 55 18.29 2.42 9.65
CA ALA A 55 17.95 1.74 8.41
C ALA A 55 19.03 1.92 7.33
N ALA A 56 19.53 3.14 7.15
CA ALA A 56 20.59 3.46 6.19
C ALA A 56 21.92 2.76 6.52
N ALA A 57 22.19 2.54 7.81
CA ALA A 57 23.34 1.75 8.27
C ALA A 57 23.09 0.23 8.25
N GLY A 58 21.90 -0.24 7.87
CA GLY A 58 21.51 -1.65 7.96
C GLY A 58 21.45 -2.19 9.41
N ASN A 59 21.34 -1.31 10.40
CA ASN A 59 21.32 -1.66 11.82
C ASN A 59 19.90 -2.05 12.28
N ALA A 60 19.47 -3.23 11.86
CA ALA A 60 18.17 -3.80 12.24
C ALA A 60 18.02 -3.97 13.76
N GLY A 61 19.11 -4.27 14.48
CA GLY A 61 19.08 -4.42 15.94
C GLY A 61 18.72 -3.13 16.66
N ALA A 62 19.27 -1.99 16.23
CA ALA A 62 18.89 -0.69 16.77
C ALA A 62 17.42 -0.36 16.49
N MET A 63 16.90 -0.67 15.29
CA MET A 63 15.48 -0.47 15.00
C MET A 63 14.57 -1.36 15.85
N GLN A 64 14.96 -2.62 16.05
CA GLN A 64 14.24 -3.57 16.91
C GLN A 64 14.16 -3.08 18.36
N GLN A 65 15.27 -2.57 18.90
CA GLN A 65 15.32 -1.99 20.26
C GLN A 65 14.43 -0.75 20.41
N ASN A 66 14.24 0.01 19.33
CA ASN A 66 13.38 1.19 19.29
C ASN A 66 11.97 0.87 18.76
N SER A 67 11.54 -0.40 18.81
CA SER A 67 10.20 -0.85 18.42
C SER A 67 9.32 -1.11 19.64
N ILE A 68 8.00 -1.08 19.45
CA ILE A 68 7.06 -1.59 20.45
C ILE A 68 7.27 -3.09 20.66
N ALA A 69 6.89 -3.62 21.82
CA ALA A 69 7.11 -5.02 22.17
C ALA A 69 6.55 -6.01 21.13
N ALA A 70 5.35 -5.74 20.61
CA ALA A 70 4.70 -6.58 19.60
C ALA A 70 5.53 -6.71 18.31
N ILE A 71 6.17 -5.62 17.87
CA ILE A 71 7.01 -5.59 16.67
C ILE A 71 8.40 -6.13 16.97
N ALA A 72 8.99 -5.80 18.13
CA ALA A 72 10.28 -6.32 18.54
C ALA A 72 10.30 -7.86 18.58
N ASN A 73 9.21 -8.48 19.02
CA ASN A 73 9.08 -9.94 19.09
C ASN A 73 8.91 -10.62 17.73
N ASN A 74 8.56 -9.88 16.67
CA ASN A 74 8.40 -10.42 15.31
C ASN A 74 9.07 -9.50 14.26
N PHE A 75 10.33 -9.16 14.51
CA PHE A 75 11.02 -8.11 13.75
C PHE A 75 11.56 -8.56 12.37
N GLN A 76 11.53 -9.86 12.07
CA GLN A 76 12.21 -10.42 10.90
C GLN A 76 11.74 -9.80 9.57
N GLY A 77 10.44 -9.51 9.45
CA GLY A 77 9.90 -8.85 8.26
C GLY A 77 10.53 -7.48 8.02
N ILE A 78 10.61 -6.64 9.06
CA ILE A 78 11.23 -5.32 8.99
C ILE A 78 12.74 -5.44 8.75
N ALA A 79 13.42 -6.36 9.43
CA ALA A 79 14.84 -6.61 9.22
C ALA A 79 15.14 -6.95 7.75
N ASN A 80 14.34 -7.80 7.11
CA ASN A 80 14.49 -8.14 5.70
C ASN A 80 14.34 -6.92 4.79
N VAL A 81 13.33 -6.08 5.04
CA VAL A 81 13.12 -4.84 4.26
C VAL A 81 14.30 -3.87 4.42
N VAL A 82 14.82 -3.72 5.65
CA VAL A 82 16.00 -2.89 5.93
C VAL A 82 17.22 -3.41 5.16
N GLN A 83 17.51 -4.71 5.26
CA GLN A 83 18.67 -5.29 4.57
C GLN A 83 18.55 -5.20 3.05
N ALA A 84 17.34 -5.42 2.50
CA ALA A 84 17.09 -5.35 1.06
C ALA A 84 17.22 -3.93 0.48
N ASN A 85 17.22 -2.89 1.33
CA ASN A 85 17.20 -1.49 0.90
C ASN A 85 18.34 -0.62 1.44
N LYS A 86 19.15 -1.08 2.42
CA LYS A 86 20.23 -0.29 3.03
C LYS A 86 21.14 0.37 1.99
N ASP A 87 21.58 -0.37 0.96
CA ASP A 87 22.52 0.15 -0.05
C ASP A 87 21.85 1.11 -1.05
N LYS A 88 20.51 1.13 -1.09
CA LYS A 88 19.69 2.02 -1.94
C LYS A 88 19.41 3.36 -1.26
N ILE A 89 19.45 3.41 0.07
CA ILE A 89 19.17 4.62 0.87
C ILE A 89 20.41 5.17 1.58
N ALA A 90 21.50 4.39 1.69
CA ALA A 90 22.76 4.84 2.25
C ALA A 90 23.31 6.08 1.52
N GLY A 91 23.81 7.05 2.29
CA GLY A 91 24.29 8.34 1.79
C GLY A 91 23.19 9.31 1.35
N GLY A 92 21.92 8.90 1.41
CA GLY A 92 20.79 9.76 1.08
C GLY A 92 20.42 10.74 2.20
N HIS A 93 19.74 11.81 1.81
CA HIS A 93 19.13 12.80 2.71
C HIS A 93 17.64 12.52 2.82
N ALA A 94 17.18 12.25 4.04
CA ALA A 94 15.76 12.05 4.35
C ALA A 94 15.10 13.38 4.76
N SER A 95 13.92 13.65 4.20
CA SER A 95 13.07 14.78 4.58
C SER A 95 11.65 14.29 4.82
N ILE A 96 11.01 14.72 5.91
CA ILE A 96 9.61 14.40 6.19
C ILE A 96 8.73 15.17 5.20
N ARG A 97 7.97 14.43 4.41
CA ARG A 97 6.98 14.97 3.46
C ARG A 97 5.67 15.28 4.16
N ASN A 98 5.20 14.35 4.98
CA ASN A 98 3.96 14.47 5.73
C ASN A 98 4.05 13.68 7.03
N GLU A 99 3.32 14.14 8.03
CA GLU A 99 3.17 13.48 9.32
C GLU A 99 1.74 13.66 9.85
N TRP A 100 1.24 12.61 10.49
CA TRP A 100 -0.06 12.57 11.13
C TRP A 100 0.05 11.96 12.53
N VAL A 101 -0.87 12.34 13.40
CA VAL A 101 -1.12 11.68 14.69
C VAL A 101 -2.51 11.09 14.62
N LEU A 102 -2.62 9.81 14.92
CA LEU A 102 -3.85 9.02 14.93
C LEU A 102 -4.12 8.61 16.38
N ASP A 103 -5.24 9.05 16.96
CA ASP A 103 -5.63 8.68 18.32
C ASP A 103 -6.75 7.65 18.28
N ALA A 104 -6.44 6.42 18.70
CA ALA A 104 -7.37 5.31 18.84
C ALA A 104 -7.68 5.09 20.33
N PRO A 105 -8.69 5.76 20.91
CA PRO A 105 -9.02 5.61 22.32
C PRO A 105 -9.59 4.22 22.66
N GLY A 106 -9.90 3.98 23.94
CA GLY A 106 -10.58 2.75 24.37
C GLY A 106 -9.64 1.64 24.86
N THR A 107 -10.17 0.42 24.94
CA THR A 107 -9.51 -0.71 25.63
C THR A 107 -9.47 -2.01 24.81
N GLN A 108 -10.13 -2.04 23.66
CA GLN A 108 -10.20 -3.20 22.77
C GLN A 108 -9.69 -2.83 21.38
N ALA A 109 -9.11 -3.80 20.69
CA ALA A 109 -8.70 -3.61 19.30
C ALA A 109 -9.91 -3.30 18.42
N TYR A 110 -9.75 -2.31 17.54
CA TYR A 110 -10.75 -1.94 16.57
C TYR A 110 -10.79 -3.00 15.46
N GLU A 111 -11.98 -3.50 15.11
CA GLU A 111 -12.13 -4.35 13.93
C GLU A 111 -11.63 -3.61 12.67
N ARG A 112 -11.98 -2.33 12.58
CA ARG A 112 -11.58 -1.41 11.52
C ARG A 112 -11.50 0.02 12.08
N ALA A 113 -10.30 0.49 12.41
CA ALA A 113 -10.09 1.87 12.82
C ALA A 113 -10.08 2.78 11.59
N GLU A 114 -10.80 3.90 11.66
CA GLU A 114 -10.85 4.89 10.58
C GLU A 114 -10.41 6.27 11.07
N PHE A 115 -9.46 6.87 10.37
CA PHE A 115 -8.96 8.20 10.68
C PHE A 115 -9.15 9.11 9.48
N TYR A 116 -9.71 10.30 9.71
CA TYR A 116 -9.93 11.32 8.68
C TYR A 116 -9.19 12.58 9.08
N CYS A 117 -8.17 12.94 8.31
CA CYS A 117 -7.21 13.98 8.65
C CYS A 117 -7.34 15.18 7.71
N GLY A 118 -7.29 16.38 8.27
CA GLY A 118 -7.39 17.64 7.52
C GLY A 118 -8.84 18.07 7.26
N THR A 119 -8.99 19.16 6.52
CA THR A 119 -10.31 19.77 6.27
C THR A 119 -11.16 18.94 5.31
N PHE A 120 -12.43 18.75 5.66
CA PHE A 120 -13.41 18.09 4.78
C PHE A 120 -13.44 18.77 3.39
N ASN A 121 -13.53 17.96 2.32
CA ASN A 121 -13.45 18.40 0.92
C ASN A 121 -12.16 19.12 0.47
N SER A 122 -11.11 19.15 1.30
CA SER A 122 -9.79 19.64 0.85
C SER A 122 -9.08 18.59 0.00
N LEU A 123 -8.31 19.06 -1.00
CA LEU A 123 -7.38 18.21 -1.76
C LEU A 123 -6.23 17.67 -0.90
N GLN A 124 -6.00 18.26 0.28
CA GLN A 124 -4.94 17.89 1.22
C GLN A 124 -5.42 16.91 2.30
N ARG A 125 -6.70 16.49 2.27
CA ARG A 125 -7.22 15.50 3.21
C ARG A 125 -6.50 14.16 3.02
N SER A 126 -6.34 13.43 4.11
CA SER A 126 -5.85 12.06 4.10
C SER A 126 -6.75 11.20 4.98
N SER A 127 -6.93 9.95 4.61
CA SER A 127 -7.63 8.99 5.46
C SER A 127 -6.82 7.72 5.65
N PHE A 128 -7.01 7.08 6.79
CA PHE A 128 -6.37 5.82 7.14
C PHE A 128 -7.42 4.81 7.57
N VAL A 129 -7.33 3.58 7.04
CA VAL A 129 -8.20 2.47 7.41
C VAL A 129 -7.34 1.29 7.86
N ILE A 130 -7.27 1.07 9.16
CA ILE A 130 -6.34 0.11 9.77
C ILE A 130 -7.14 -0.97 10.51
N PRO A 131 -7.23 -2.21 9.97
CA PRO A 131 -7.95 -3.29 10.62
C PRO A 131 -7.17 -3.85 11.80
N GLY A 132 -7.88 -4.24 12.87
CA GLY A 132 -7.29 -4.87 14.05
C GLY A 132 -6.39 -3.96 14.89
N LEU A 133 -6.48 -2.63 14.75
CA LEU A 133 -5.60 -1.68 15.43
C LEU A 133 -5.89 -1.66 16.95
N PRO A 134 -4.91 -1.96 17.83
CA PRO A 134 -5.09 -1.81 19.27
C PRO A 134 -5.27 -0.33 19.67
N PRO A 135 -5.92 -0.04 20.80
CA PRO A 135 -5.97 1.32 21.32
C PRO A 135 -4.58 1.88 21.57
N GLY A 136 -4.42 3.18 21.32
CA GLY A 136 -3.18 3.89 21.51
C GLY A 136 -3.09 5.14 20.65
N LYS A 137 -2.04 5.92 20.93
CA LYS A 137 -1.67 7.07 20.11
C LYS A 137 -0.61 6.65 19.11
N TYR A 138 -0.91 6.79 17.84
CA TYR A 138 -0.03 6.43 16.74
C TYR A 138 0.40 7.66 15.96
N SER A 139 1.50 7.53 15.24
CA SER A 139 1.90 8.49 14.22
C SER A 139 2.19 7.76 12.92
N VAL A 140 1.81 8.39 11.80
CA VAL A 140 2.26 7.99 10.47
C VAL A 140 3.16 9.10 9.97
N ALA A 141 4.41 8.78 9.66
CA ALA A 141 5.37 9.73 9.11
C ALA A 141 5.91 9.20 7.79
N ILE A 142 5.84 10.02 6.74
CA ILE A 142 6.36 9.67 5.42
C ILE A 142 7.58 10.54 5.13
N GLN A 143 8.70 9.89 4.88
CA GLN A 143 9.93 10.53 4.45
C GLN A 143 10.22 10.24 2.98
N ASP A 144 10.77 11.24 2.31
CA ASP A 144 11.41 11.08 1.02
C ASP A 144 12.93 11.09 1.21
N VAL A 145 13.61 10.14 0.57
CA VAL A 145 15.06 10.01 0.58
C VAL A 145 15.58 10.41 -0.80
N THR A 146 16.44 11.42 -0.84
CA THR A 146 17.07 11.96 -2.05
C THR A 146 18.59 11.88 -1.94
N GLY A 147 19.32 12.05 -3.05
CA GLY A 147 20.79 11.99 -3.06
C GLY A 147 21.39 10.59 -2.89
N SER A 148 20.56 9.56 -2.70
CA SER A 148 20.96 8.15 -2.78
C SER A 148 20.93 7.63 -4.21
N LYS A 149 21.27 6.34 -4.43
CA LYS A 149 21.31 5.70 -5.76
C LYS A 149 19.99 5.79 -6.53
N GLN A 150 18.87 5.88 -5.82
CA GLN A 150 17.54 6.10 -6.38
C GLN A 150 16.62 6.72 -5.32
N PRO A 151 15.65 7.58 -5.70
CA PRO A 151 14.73 8.17 -4.75
C PRO A 151 13.87 7.10 -4.09
N PHE A 152 13.71 7.23 -2.78
CA PHE A 152 12.95 6.31 -1.94
C PHE A 152 11.88 7.06 -1.16
N THR A 153 10.79 6.37 -0.89
CA THR A 153 9.83 6.78 0.14
C THR A 153 9.87 5.76 1.27
N ILE A 154 9.97 6.26 2.49
CA ILE A 154 9.92 5.46 3.69
C ILE A 154 8.73 5.92 4.54
N THR A 155 7.84 5.00 4.88
CA THR A 155 6.72 5.25 5.78
C THR A 155 6.98 4.57 7.11
N TYR A 156 6.91 5.34 8.18
CA TYR A 156 7.02 4.89 9.56
C TYR A 156 5.64 4.93 10.20
N ILE A 157 5.28 3.85 10.87
CA ILE A 157 4.20 3.84 11.86
C ILE A 157 4.86 3.80 13.21
N LEU A 158 4.55 4.78 14.05
CA LEU A 158 5.04 4.88 15.41
C LEU A 158 3.87 4.74 16.39
N GLN A 159 4.12 4.21 17.57
CA GLN A 159 3.20 4.24 18.69
C GLN A 159 3.85 4.94 19.86
N GLN A 160 3.08 5.77 20.56
CA GLN A 160 3.54 6.43 21.77
C GLN A 160 3.52 5.46 22.95
N GLU A 161 4.67 5.20 23.54
CA GLU A 161 4.83 4.48 24.80
C GLU A 161 5.44 5.42 25.85
N GLY A 162 4.61 5.86 26.81
CA GLY A 162 5.01 6.93 27.73
C GLY A 162 5.31 8.23 26.97
N SER A 163 6.53 8.75 27.13
CA SER A 163 6.98 9.95 26.41
C SER A 163 7.75 9.66 25.12
N GLN A 164 7.88 8.39 24.72
CA GLN A 164 8.68 7.97 23.57
C GLN A 164 7.81 7.52 22.42
N TRP A 165 8.22 7.83 21.20
CA TRP A 165 7.65 7.27 19.98
C TRP A 165 8.49 6.07 19.54
N LYS A 166 7.88 4.90 19.46
CA LYS A 166 8.54 3.65 19.08
C LYS A 166 7.96 3.09 17.80
N LEU A 167 8.79 2.38 17.04
CA LEU A 167 8.43 1.78 15.77
C LEU A 167 7.33 0.72 15.96
N ALA A 168 6.22 0.93 15.26
CA ALA A 168 5.06 0.04 15.14
C ALA A 168 4.88 -0.51 13.71
N GLY A 169 5.57 0.05 12.71
CA GLY A 169 5.56 -0.42 11.33
C GLY A 169 6.56 0.31 10.44
N TYR A 170 7.09 -0.37 9.44
CA TYR A 170 8.12 0.17 8.55
C TYR A 170 7.90 -0.29 7.11
N TYR A 171 7.83 0.66 6.18
CA TYR A 171 7.67 0.42 4.75
C TYR A 171 8.72 1.23 4.01
N ALA A 172 9.48 0.60 3.11
CA ALA A 172 10.45 1.28 2.27
C ALA A 172 10.29 0.81 0.83
N LYS A 173 10.12 1.77 -0.08
CA LYS A 173 9.95 1.47 -1.51
C LYS A 173 10.61 2.53 -2.38
N ALA A 174 11.00 2.12 -3.58
CA ALA A 174 11.46 3.05 -4.62
C ALA A 174 10.31 3.96 -5.03
N ARG A 175 10.62 5.21 -5.37
CA ARG A 175 9.64 6.19 -5.83
C ARG A 175 9.50 6.24 -7.36
N GLN A 176 10.36 5.52 -8.05
CA GLN A 176 10.40 5.48 -9.51
C GLN A 176 10.72 4.08 -10.01
N VAL A 177 10.27 3.78 -11.23
CA VAL A 177 10.80 2.70 -12.06
C VAL A 177 11.60 3.34 -13.17
N GLY A 178 12.90 3.06 -13.19
CA GLY A 178 13.80 3.78 -14.09
C GLY A 178 13.80 5.28 -13.83
N PRO A 179 13.64 6.13 -14.87
CA PRO A 179 13.58 7.58 -14.72
C PRO A 179 12.16 8.11 -14.41
N HIS A 180 11.16 7.23 -14.21
CA HIS A 180 9.76 7.61 -14.19
C HIS A 180 9.10 7.38 -12.82
N ASP A 181 8.47 8.42 -12.29
CA ASP A 181 7.68 8.35 -11.07
C ASP A 181 6.22 7.93 -11.35
N GLY A 182 5.45 7.75 -10.28
CA GLY A 182 4.06 7.34 -10.41
C GLY A 182 3.14 8.36 -11.10
N LEU A 183 3.47 9.66 -11.10
CA LEU A 183 2.69 10.66 -11.84
C LEU A 183 2.90 10.50 -13.34
N TRP A 184 4.14 10.26 -13.76
CA TRP A 184 4.45 9.95 -15.15
C TRP A 184 3.69 8.71 -15.61
N TYR A 185 3.72 7.62 -14.85
CA TYR A 185 2.97 6.40 -15.18
C TYR A 185 1.47 6.64 -15.25
N TRP A 186 0.93 7.50 -14.38
CA TRP A 186 -0.49 7.84 -14.40
C TRP A 186 -0.89 8.60 -15.67
N VAL A 187 -0.07 9.56 -16.11
CA VAL A 187 -0.27 10.28 -17.38
C VAL A 187 -0.20 9.31 -18.55
N GLN A 188 0.83 8.47 -18.60
CA GLN A 188 0.98 7.47 -19.67
C GLN A 188 -0.17 6.46 -19.70
N ALA A 189 -0.66 6.02 -18.54
CA ALA A 189 -1.83 5.14 -18.45
C ALA A 189 -3.06 5.77 -19.13
N ARG A 190 -3.30 7.07 -18.93
CA ARG A 190 -4.39 7.80 -19.58
C ARG A 190 -4.18 7.94 -21.08
N ASP A 191 -2.95 8.14 -21.53
CA ASP A 191 -2.65 8.27 -22.95
C ASP A 191 -2.79 6.93 -23.69
N TYR A 192 -2.34 5.81 -23.10
CA TYR A 192 -2.64 4.47 -23.63
C TYR A 192 -4.14 4.17 -23.66
N LYS A 193 -4.90 4.62 -22.65
CA LYS A 193 -6.36 4.48 -22.64
C LYS A 193 -7.00 5.19 -23.83
N LYS A 194 -6.57 6.43 -24.14
CA LYS A 194 -7.06 7.20 -25.29
C LYS A 194 -6.72 6.54 -26.62
N GLN A 195 -5.61 5.80 -26.69
CA GLN A 195 -5.17 5.06 -27.87
C GLN A 195 -5.87 3.70 -28.05
N GLY A 196 -6.72 3.29 -27.10
CA GLY A 196 -7.39 1.99 -27.10
C GLY A 196 -6.54 0.83 -26.58
N SER A 197 -5.31 1.10 -26.12
CA SER A 197 -4.40 0.11 -25.52
C SER A 197 -4.79 -0.19 -24.07
N GLN A 198 -5.92 -0.88 -23.89
CA GLN A 198 -6.55 -1.10 -22.58
C GLN A 198 -5.62 -1.86 -21.61
N HIS A 199 -4.93 -2.91 -22.06
CA HIS A 199 -4.03 -3.70 -21.22
C HIS A 199 -2.85 -2.90 -20.72
N VAL A 200 -2.17 -2.17 -21.61
CA VAL A 200 -1.04 -1.33 -21.22
C VAL A 200 -1.48 -0.26 -20.24
N SER A 201 -2.60 0.42 -20.54
CA SER A 201 -3.20 1.40 -19.65
C SER A 201 -3.43 0.84 -18.25
N PHE A 202 -4.02 -0.36 -18.14
CA PHE A 202 -4.24 -1.03 -16.86
C PHE A 202 -2.95 -1.29 -16.08
N PHE A 203 -1.92 -1.88 -16.72
CA PHE A 203 -0.65 -2.15 -16.05
C PHE A 203 0.10 -0.88 -15.65
N TYR A 204 -0.05 0.20 -16.41
CA TYR A 204 0.52 1.51 -16.07
C TYR A 204 -0.24 2.18 -14.92
N TYR A 205 -1.57 2.01 -14.82
CA TYR A 205 -2.31 2.43 -13.62
C TYR A 205 -1.87 1.65 -12.37
N LEU A 206 -1.64 0.33 -12.48
CA LEU A 206 -1.09 -0.48 -11.38
C LEU A 206 0.28 0.01 -10.94
N THR A 207 1.15 0.35 -11.89
CA THR A 207 2.48 0.89 -11.59
C THR A 207 2.38 2.27 -10.95
N ALA A 208 1.48 3.12 -11.45
CA ALA A 208 1.23 4.44 -10.88
C ALA A 208 0.73 4.34 -9.44
N SER A 209 -0.20 3.43 -9.15
CA SER A 209 -0.74 3.26 -7.80
C SER A 209 0.29 2.68 -6.85
N ASP A 210 1.07 1.69 -7.27
CA ASP A 210 2.18 1.15 -6.48
C ASP A 210 3.24 2.20 -6.15
N LEU A 211 3.57 3.11 -7.08
CA LEU A 211 4.55 4.17 -6.85
C LEU A 211 3.98 5.32 -6.01
N LEU A 212 2.72 5.72 -6.22
CA LEU A 212 2.10 6.87 -5.53
C LEU A 212 1.61 6.55 -4.12
N ALA A 213 1.13 5.33 -3.85
CA ALA A 213 0.53 4.96 -2.56
C ALA A 213 1.61 4.63 -1.52
N PRO A 214 1.89 5.48 -0.51
CA PRO A 214 3.00 5.24 0.42
C PRO A 214 2.84 3.96 1.24
N VAL A 215 1.58 3.60 1.51
CA VAL A 215 1.10 2.38 2.17
C VAL A 215 -0.32 2.10 1.65
N ASN A 216 -0.78 0.85 1.77
CA ASN A 216 -2.08 0.41 1.25
C ASN A 216 -3.29 0.76 2.13
N PHE A 217 -3.07 1.17 3.39
CA PHE A 217 -4.12 1.59 4.32
C PHE A 217 -4.31 3.11 4.36
N MET A 218 -3.65 3.85 3.47
CA MET A 218 -3.77 5.31 3.36
C MET A 218 -4.44 5.69 2.03
N SER A 219 -5.38 6.63 2.10
CA SER A 219 -6.04 7.22 0.94
C SER A 219 -5.93 8.73 0.94
N THR A 220 -5.91 9.30 -0.26
CA THR A 220 -5.97 10.74 -0.54
C THR A 220 -6.90 10.95 -1.74
N PRO A 221 -7.46 12.15 -1.96
CA PRO A 221 -8.30 12.41 -3.14
C PRO A 221 -7.63 12.03 -4.46
N GLN A 222 -6.31 12.18 -4.54
CA GLN A 222 -5.53 11.81 -5.71
C GLN A 222 -5.45 10.29 -5.91
N LEU A 223 -5.19 9.54 -4.83
CA LEU A 223 -5.16 8.08 -4.87
C LEU A 223 -6.56 7.49 -5.13
N GLU A 224 -7.60 8.07 -4.54
CA GLU A 224 -9.01 7.71 -4.79
C GLU A 224 -9.32 7.80 -6.29
N LYS A 225 -9.02 8.94 -6.92
CA LYS A 225 -9.21 9.14 -8.36
C LYS A 225 -8.39 8.16 -9.20
N LEU A 226 -7.14 7.90 -8.82
CA LEU A 226 -6.29 6.93 -9.50
C LEU A 226 -6.89 5.53 -9.44
N TYR A 227 -7.38 5.09 -8.27
CA TYR A 227 -8.00 3.78 -8.11
C TYR A 227 -9.31 3.65 -8.90
N GLU A 228 -10.12 4.72 -8.97
CA GLU A 228 -11.31 4.76 -9.83
C GLU A 228 -10.94 4.57 -11.31
N GLU A 229 -9.95 5.30 -11.80
CA GLU A 229 -9.48 5.19 -13.19
C GLU A 229 -8.86 3.81 -13.50
N GLN A 230 -8.11 3.24 -12.54
CA GLN A 230 -7.57 1.89 -12.60
C GLN A 230 -8.69 0.85 -12.71
N GLN A 231 -9.67 0.90 -11.82
CA GLN A 231 -10.81 -0.03 -11.78
C GLN A 231 -11.62 0.03 -13.08
N ALA A 232 -11.83 1.24 -13.61
CA ALA A 232 -12.51 1.45 -14.89
C ALA A 232 -11.69 1.01 -16.12
N SER A 233 -10.47 0.50 -15.93
CA SER A 233 -9.56 0.10 -17.01
C SER A 233 -9.21 -1.40 -16.98
N ILE A 234 -9.75 -2.18 -16.04
CA ILE A 234 -9.50 -3.62 -15.94
C ILE A 234 -9.89 -4.35 -17.25
N PRO A 235 -8.94 -5.02 -17.92
CA PRO A 235 -9.25 -5.86 -19.08
C PRO A 235 -9.95 -7.16 -18.64
N LYS A 236 -10.90 -7.64 -19.44
CA LYS A 236 -11.75 -8.80 -19.10
C LYS A 236 -10.99 -10.12 -19.06
N ASP A 237 -9.87 -10.19 -19.77
CA ASP A 237 -9.00 -11.34 -19.91
C ASP A 237 -7.85 -11.36 -18.87
N ILE A 238 -7.87 -10.42 -17.91
CA ILE A 238 -6.95 -10.41 -16.77
C ILE A 238 -7.66 -10.91 -15.50
N PRO A 239 -7.21 -12.03 -14.90
CA PRO A 239 -7.81 -12.53 -13.67
C PRO A 239 -7.58 -11.55 -12.51
N GLN A 240 -8.65 -11.23 -11.79
CA GLN A 240 -8.60 -10.45 -10.54
C GLN A 240 -8.36 -11.32 -9.30
N ASN A 241 -8.52 -12.63 -9.45
CA ASN A 241 -8.41 -13.63 -8.41
C ASN A 241 -7.63 -14.84 -8.96
N PRO A 242 -6.45 -15.18 -8.43
CA PRO A 242 -5.65 -16.32 -8.92
C PRO A 242 -6.37 -17.67 -8.85
N GLN A 243 -7.36 -17.79 -7.95
CA GLN A 243 -8.20 -18.97 -7.79
C GLN A 243 -9.31 -19.08 -8.86
N GLN A 244 -9.48 -18.05 -9.70
CA GLN A 244 -10.43 -18.00 -10.79
C GLN A 244 -9.71 -17.68 -12.12
N PRO A 245 -9.06 -18.69 -12.74
CA PRO A 245 -8.35 -18.49 -13.99
C PRO A 245 -9.28 -18.00 -15.10
N VAL A 246 -8.76 -17.14 -15.97
CA VAL A 246 -9.50 -16.60 -17.12
C VAL A 246 -8.94 -17.20 -18.40
N PRO A 247 -9.78 -17.76 -19.30
CA PRO A 247 -9.29 -18.29 -20.57
C PRO A 247 -8.87 -17.15 -21.51
N LEU A 248 -7.67 -17.27 -22.06
CA LEU A 248 -7.13 -16.40 -23.10
C LEU A 248 -6.78 -17.24 -24.33
N THR A 249 -7.48 -17.00 -25.44
CA THR A 249 -7.21 -17.71 -26.70
C THR A 249 -6.23 -16.90 -27.55
N LEU A 250 -5.08 -17.49 -27.84
CA LEU A 250 -4.02 -16.90 -28.67
C LEU A 250 -3.68 -17.86 -29.81
N ASN A 251 -3.75 -17.40 -31.06
CA ASN A 251 -3.47 -18.22 -32.25
C ASN A 251 -4.20 -19.58 -32.26
N GLY A 252 -5.46 -19.60 -31.79
CA GLY A 252 -6.30 -20.81 -31.73
C GLY A 252 -6.03 -21.72 -30.53
N GLN A 253 -5.03 -21.45 -29.70
CA GLN A 253 -4.77 -22.17 -28.46
C GLN A 253 -5.29 -21.40 -27.25
N THR A 254 -6.04 -22.06 -26.38
CA THR A 254 -6.52 -21.48 -25.12
C THR A 254 -5.53 -21.72 -23.99
N TYR A 255 -5.19 -20.65 -23.29
CA TYR A 255 -4.36 -20.65 -22.09
C TYR A 255 -5.21 -20.20 -20.90
N ASN A 256 -5.15 -20.92 -19.79
CA ASN A 256 -5.85 -20.53 -18.57
C ASN A 256 -4.94 -19.59 -17.77
N ILE A 257 -5.18 -18.29 -17.88
CA ILE A 257 -4.37 -17.27 -17.21
C ILE A 257 -4.76 -17.24 -15.75
N VAL A 258 -3.76 -17.41 -14.87
CA VAL A 258 -3.96 -17.38 -13.41
C VAL A 258 -3.54 -16.04 -12.82
N GLN A 259 -2.62 -15.31 -13.47
CA GLN A 259 -2.19 -13.99 -13.01
C GLN A 259 -1.54 -13.23 -14.16
N ALA A 260 -1.66 -11.90 -14.16
CA ALA A 260 -0.81 -11.04 -14.97
C ALA A 260 -0.44 -9.79 -14.16
N PHE A 261 0.82 -9.36 -14.25
CA PHE A 261 1.35 -8.22 -13.51
C PHE A 261 2.62 -7.70 -14.17
N VAL A 262 3.12 -6.57 -13.71
CA VAL A 262 4.41 -6.00 -14.15
C VAL A 262 5.41 -6.01 -13.02
N VAL A 263 6.69 -6.13 -13.36
CA VAL A 263 7.79 -5.98 -12.41
C VAL A 263 8.83 -5.02 -12.99
N PRO A 264 9.48 -4.19 -12.15
CA PRO A 264 10.61 -3.39 -12.59
C PRO A 264 11.73 -4.27 -13.18
N ASP A 265 12.27 -3.84 -14.31
CA ASP A 265 13.45 -4.41 -14.93
C ASP A 265 14.72 -3.74 -14.36
N GLU A 266 15.82 -4.49 -14.28
CA GLU A 266 17.13 -3.97 -13.88
C GLU A 266 17.61 -2.87 -14.84
N LYS A 267 17.13 -2.90 -16.10
CA LYS A 267 17.41 -1.89 -17.14
C LYS A 267 16.40 -0.74 -17.17
N GLN A 268 15.79 -0.40 -16.02
CA GLN A 268 14.94 0.79 -15.86
C GLN A 268 13.55 0.75 -16.53
N GLY A 269 13.12 -0.40 -17.05
CA GLY A 269 11.79 -0.58 -17.66
C GLY A 269 10.85 -1.47 -16.85
N LEU A 270 9.81 -1.98 -17.52
CA LEU A 270 8.86 -2.93 -16.94
C LEU A 270 8.87 -4.24 -17.73
N ASN A 271 8.97 -5.36 -17.02
CA ASN A 271 8.72 -6.69 -17.58
C ASN A 271 7.25 -7.05 -17.37
N LEU A 272 6.55 -7.42 -18.44
CA LEU A 272 5.18 -7.90 -18.39
C LEU A 272 5.17 -9.40 -18.10
N VAL A 273 4.60 -9.80 -16.96
CA VAL A 273 4.54 -11.19 -16.52
C VAL A 273 3.14 -11.73 -16.68
N TYR A 274 3.00 -12.84 -17.40
CA TYR A 274 1.80 -13.66 -17.44
C TYR A 274 2.08 -15.03 -16.83
N LYS A 275 1.22 -15.44 -15.91
CA LYS A 275 1.17 -16.81 -15.37
C LYS A 275 -0.01 -17.54 -15.98
N TYR A 276 0.21 -18.75 -16.47
CA TYR A 276 -0.85 -19.62 -16.97
C TYR A 276 -0.69 -21.05 -16.44
N SER A 277 -1.79 -21.78 -16.29
CA SER A 277 -1.73 -23.13 -15.75
C SER A 277 -1.36 -24.17 -16.82
N LEU A 278 -0.52 -25.13 -16.42
CA LEU A 278 -0.26 -26.35 -17.15
C LEU A 278 -0.46 -27.55 -16.22
N PRO A 279 -0.89 -28.71 -16.74
CA PRO A 279 -1.03 -29.91 -15.92
C PRO A 279 0.33 -30.46 -15.45
N ASP A 280 1.38 -30.23 -16.23
CA ASP A 280 2.74 -30.70 -15.96
C ASP A 280 3.78 -29.76 -16.58
N ILE A 281 4.89 -29.58 -15.87
CA ILE A 281 6.07 -28.79 -16.28
C ILE A 281 7.38 -29.58 -16.12
N SER A 282 7.31 -30.91 -15.94
CA SER A 282 8.47 -31.78 -15.75
C SER A 282 9.44 -31.76 -16.94
N ASP A 283 8.92 -31.66 -18.16
CA ASP A 283 9.70 -31.47 -19.38
C ASP A 283 9.95 -29.98 -19.64
N GLN A 284 11.06 -29.47 -19.10
CA GLN A 284 11.43 -28.06 -19.21
C GLN A 284 11.69 -27.61 -20.67
N VAL A 285 12.12 -28.51 -21.56
CA VAL A 285 12.33 -28.16 -22.98
C VAL A 285 10.99 -27.89 -23.65
N LYS A 286 10.02 -28.78 -23.42
CA LYS A 286 8.65 -28.60 -23.91
C LYS A 286 7.98 -27.37 -23.29
N THR A 287 8.12 -27.17 -21.98
CA THR A 287 7.56 -25.99 -21.30
C THR A 287 8.19 -24.69 -21.80
N PHE A 288 9.50 -24.66 -22.04
CA PHE A 288 10.17 -23.52 -22.67
C PHE A 288 9.61 -23.21 -24.07
N GLN A 289 9.43 -24.23 -24.91
CA GLN A 289 8.82 -24.06 -26.24
C GLN A 289 7.39 -23.51 -26.17
N GLN A 290 6.59 -24.01 -25.22
CA GLN A 290 5.22 -23.51 -24.98
C GLN A 290 5.21 -22.06 -24.49
N ASN A 291 6.06 -21.71 -23.53
CA ASN A 291 6.21 -20.33 -23.07
C ASN A 291 6.61 -19.40 -24.23
N MET A 292 7.57 -19.81 -25.07
CA MET A 292 8.00 -19.02 -26.23
C MET A 292 6.87 -18.83 -27.25
N ALA A 293 6.06 -19.87 -27.50
CA ALA A 293 4.89 -19.78 -28.36
C ALA A 293 3.83 -18.84 -27.78
N PHE A 294 3.57 -18.94 -26.47
CA PHE A 294 2.67 -18.05 -25.74
C PHE A 294 3.11 -16.59 -25.86
N ILE A 295 4.38 -16.28 -25.56
CA ILE A 295 4.90 -14.90 -25.60
C ILE A 295 4.73 -14.29 -27.00
N LYS A 296 5.11 -15.05 -28.05
CA LYS A 296 4.99 -14.57 -29.43
C LYS A 296 3.54 -14.34 -29.82
N ALA A 297 2.64 -15.27 -29.49
CA ALA A 297 1.22 -15.14 -29.79
C ALA A 297 0.58 -13.98 -29.01
N LEU A 298 1.00 -13.75 -27.77
CA LEU A 298 0.55 -12.62 -26.96
C LEU A 298 0.98 -11.28 -27.56
N ALA A 299 2.25 -11.15 -27.96
CA ALA A 299 2.76 -9.94 -28.60
C ALA A 299 2.18 -9.70 -30.00
N GLN A 300 1.73 -10.75 -30.69
CA GLN A 300 1.00 -10.64 -31.94
C GLN A 300 -0.43 -10.13 -31.72
N GLN A 301 -1.10 -10.61 -30.67
CA GLN A 301 -2.45 -10.18 -30.29
C GLN A 301 -2.47 -8.76 -29.72
N TYR A 302 -1.44 -8.38 -28.96
CA TYR A 302 -1.28 -7.07 -28.32
C TYR A 302 0.05 -6.40 -28.74
N PRO A 303 0.14 -5.86 -29.98
CA PRO A 303 1.37 -5.26 -30.50
C PRO A 303 1.90 -4.08 -29.65
N GLU A 304 1.03 -3.38 -28.93
CA GLU A 304 1.38 -2.28 -28.04
C GLU A 304 2.34 -2.69 -26.91
N TYR A 305 2.39 -3.98 -26.55
CA TYR A 305 3.31 -4.48 -25.53
C TYR A 305 4.78 -4.27 -25.91
N LYS A 306 5.10 -4.29 -27.20
CA LYS A 306 6.47 -4.06 -27.68
C LYS A 306 6.95 -2.62 -27.46
N GLN A 307 6.02 -1.67 -27.26
CA GLN A 307 6.34 -0.28 -27.00
C GLN A 307 6.38 0.04 -25.50
N ALA A 308 5.54 -0.66 -24.72
CA ALA A 308 5.31 -0.33 -23.31
C ALA A 308 6.19 -1.09 -22.32
N PHE A 309 6.74 -2.24 -22.72
CA PHE A 309 7.47 -3.16 -21.83
C PHE A 309 8.84 -3.50 -22.41
N THR A 310 9.82 -3.80 -21.54
CA THR A 310 11.17 -4.22 -21.97
C THR A 310 11.23 -5.69 -22.34
N SER A 311 10.42 -6.52 -21.67
CA SER A 311 10.27 -7.93 -22.00
C SER A 311 8.88 -8.44 -21.65
N ILE A 312 8.54 -9.60 -22.22
CA ILE A 312 7.39 -10.40 -21.82
C ILE A 312 7.92 -11.68 -21.17
N VAL A 313 7.38 -12.01 -20.01
CA VAL A 313 7.70 -13.19 -19.22
C VAL A 313 6.47 -14.08 -19.15
N ALA A 314 6.62 -15.32 -19.60
CA ALA A 314 5.61 -16.34 -19.42
C ALA A 314 6.04 -17.28 -18.29
N ARG A 315 5.14 -17.56 -17.35
CA ARG A 315 5.34 -18.57 -16.31
C ARG A 315 4.24 -19.63 -16.40
N ALA A 316 4.63 -20.84 -16.76
CA ALA A 316 3.77 -22.00 -16.67
C ALA A 316 3.71 -22.48 -15.21
N VAL A 317 2.51 -22.66 -14.67
CA VAL A 317 2.27 -23.03 -13.27
C VAL A 317 1.63 -24.41 -13.20
N ALA A 318 2.29 -25.34 -12.50
CA ALA A 318 1.78 -26.69 -12.25
C ALA A 318 0.78 -26.72 -11.07
N PRO A 319 -0.06 -27.77 -10.92
CA PRO A 319 -1.05 -27.84 -9.84
C PRO A 319 -0.46 -27.80 -8.41
N ASN A 320 0.80 -28.19 -8.26
CA ASN A 320 1.53 -28.13 -6.99
C ASN A 320 2.09 -26.73 -6.67
N GLY A 321 1.85 -25.73 -7.51
CA GLY A 321 2.32 -24.35 -7.35
C GLY A 321 3.74 -24.08 -7.86
N GLN A 322 4.47 -25.09 -8.33
CA GLN A 322 5.76 -24.87 -8.99
C GLN A 322 5.55 -24.11 -10.30
N ASP A 323 6.47 -23.21 -10.63
CA ASP A 323 6.45 -22.49 -11.90
C ASP A 323 7.76 -22.55 -12.68
N PHE A 324 7.63 -22.51 -14.00
CA PHE A 324 8.74 -22.45 -14.95
C PHE A 324 8.61 -21.19 -15.81
N GLY A 325 9.57 -20.29 -15.69
CA GLY A 325 9.57 -18.98 -16.34
C GLY A 325 10.45 -18.92 -17.58
N THR A 326 9.95 -18.30 -18.64
CA THR A 326 10.74 -17.88 -19.81
C THR A 326 10.54 -16.39 -20.01
N GLN A 327 11.62 -15.65 -20.23
CA GLN A 327 11.61 -14.23 -20.55
C GLN A 327 12.11 -14.01 -21.98
N LEU A 328 11.43 -13.13 -22.72
CA LEU A 328 11.84 -12.73 -24.06
C LEU A 328 11.82 -11.19 -24.18
N PRO A 329 12.98 -10.54 -24.39
CA PRO A 329 13.04 -9.11 -24.68
C PRO A 329 12.17 -8.73 -25.87
N VAL A 330 11.43 -7.62 -25.79
CA VAL A 330 10.46 -7.25 -26.84
C VAL A 330 11.12 -6.96 -28.20
N ASN A 331 12.37 -6.52 -28.19
CA ASN A 331 13.18 -6.27 -29.40
C ASN A 331 13.60 -7.57 -30.11
N GLU A 332 13.49 -8.73 -29.46
CA GLU A 332 13.74 -10.04 -30.05
C GLU A 332 12.46 -10.70 -30.58
N ILE A 333 11.29 -10.11 -30.33
CA ILE A 333 10.00 -10.57 -30.83
C ILE A 333 9.80 -10.05 -32.26
N LYS A 334 10.02 -10.94 -33.24
CA LYS A 334 9.65 -10.71 -34.65
C LYS A 334 8.13 -10.63 -34.77
#